data_AF-A0A2G9T6V5-F1
#
_entry.id   AF-A0A2G9T6V5-F1
#
_cell.length_a   1.000
_cell.length_b   1.000
_cell.length_c   1.000
_cell.angle_alpha   90.00
_cell.angle_beta   90.00
_cell.angle_gamma   90.00
#
_symmetry.space_group_name_H-M   'P 1'
#
loop_
_entity.id
_entity.type
_entity.pdbx_description
1 polymer ?
#
loop_
_entity_poly.entity_id
_entity_poly.type
_entity_poly.pdbx_seq_one_letter_code
_entity_poly.pdbx_strand_id
1 'polypeptide(L)'
;MEGEMDIYIAIKMWIFLQEKPHAAALPDNEFTRLMNETLASYPYGELFVNHAALFAALRLHHITTTLASINVVENDKLIPKEVLRAVMVDQWKTALTNEENPTAVNELSMDDFYVNSLRLGRLIDSMP
;
A
#
# COMPACT_ATOMS: atom_id res chain seq x y z
N MET A 1 -0.28 -5.67 10.34
CA MET A 1 -0.70 -4.48 9.57
C MET A 1 0.48 -3.54 9.29
N GLU A 2 1.44 -3.36 10.21
CA GLU A 2 2.66 -2.55 10.00
C GLU A 2 3.43 -2.88 8.71
N GLY A 3 3.61 -4.17 8.39
CA GLY A 3 4.45 -4.57 7.25
C GLY A 3 4.04 -4.00 5.88
N GLU A 4 2.76 -3.74 5.60
CA GLU A 4 2.36 -3.13 4.32
C GLU A 4 2.68 -1.64 4.26
N MET A 5 2.57 -0.95 5.40
CA MET A 5 3.01 0.45 5.52
C MET A 5 4.53 0.55 5.41
N ASP A 6 5.27 -0.41 5.95
CA ASP A 6 6.73 -0.45 5.81
C ASP A 6 7.14 -0.64 4.35
N ILE A 7 6.46 -1.54 3.61
CA ILE A 7 6.70 -1.71 2.16
C ILE A 7 6.34 -0.42 1.42
N TYR A 8 5.24 0.24 1.78
CA TYR A 8 4.85 1.51 1.17
C TYR A 8 5.94 2.59 1.38
N ILE A 9 6.44 2.73 2.61
CA ILE A 9 7.54 3.65 2.93
C ILE A 9 8.80 3.27 2.16
N ALA A 10 9.13 1.97 2.06
CA ALA A 10 10.29 1.50 1.32
C ALA A 10 10.18 1.81 -0.19
N ILE A 11 9.00 1.64 -0.80
CA ILE A 11 8.75 2.02 -2.20
C ILE A 11 8.94 3.53 -2.37
N LYS A 12 8.40 4.32 -1.45
CA LYS A 12 8.53 5.78 -1.46
C LYS A 12 10.00 6.22 -1.38
N MET A 13 10.77 5.60 -0.48
CA MET A 13 12.22 5.82 -0.37
C MET A 13 12.97 5.38 -1.63
N TRP A 14 12.61 4.24 -2.21
CA TRP A 14 13.22 3.71 -3.42
C TRP A 14 13.01 4.65 -4.61
N ILE A 15 11.78 5.12 -4.85
CA ILE A 15 11.47 6.09 -5.91
C ILE A 15 12.33 7.35 -5.73
N PHE A 16 12.42 7.87 -4.51
CA PHE A 16 13.25 9.04 -4.22
C PHE A 16 14.74 8.79 -4.47
N LEU A 17 15.27 7.63 -4.08
CA LEU A 17 16.67 7.28 -4.27
C LEU A 17 17.04 7.00 -5.72
N GLN A 18 16.11 6.57 -6.58
CA GLN A 18 16.34 6.48 -8.02
C GLN A 18 16.65 7.86 -8.63
N GLU A 19 15.94 8.89 -8.18
CA GLU A 19 16.14 10.28 -8.65
C GLU A 19 17.34 10.96 -8.00
N LYS A 20 17.57 10.73 -6.69
CA LYS A 20 18.67 11.33 -5.93
C LYS A 20 19.47 10.29 -5.15
N PRO A 21 20.35 9.51 -5.80
CA PRO A 21 21.15 8.48 -5.13
C PRO A 21 22.05 9.03 -4.01
N HIS A 22 22.53 10.27 -4.16
CA HIS A 22 23.37 10.96 -3.19
C HIS A 22 22.65 11.27 -1.87
N ALA A 23 21.32 11.26 -1.86
CA ALA A 23 20.54 11.54 -0.65
C ALA A 23 20.68 10.43 0.41
N ALA A 24 21.14 9.22 0.04
CA ALA A 24 21.32 8.10 0.97
C ALA A 24 22.33 8.38 2.11
N ALA A 25 23.21 9.36 1.94
CA ALA A 25 24.19 9.77 2.95
C ALA A 25 23.71 10.94 3.83
N LEU A 26 22.49 11.45 3.61
CA LEU A 26 21.96 12.59 4.35
C LEU A 26 21.41 12.17 5.72
N PRO A 27 21.43 13.07 6.73
CA PRO A 27 20.74 12.83 7.99
C PRO A 27 19.23 12.62 7.80
N ASP A 28 18.62 11.76 8.62
CA ASP A 28 17.22 11.32 8.49
C ASP A 28 16.20 12.47 8.34
N ASN A 29 16.39 13.56 9.08
CA ASN A 29 15.50 14.72 9.04
C ASN A 29 15.55 15.42 7.67
N GLU A 30 16.76 15.56 7.12
CA GLU A 30 16.98 16.21 5.83
C GLU A 30 16.56 15.30 4.68
N PHE A 31 16.82 14.00 4.80
CA PHE A 31 16.33 12.96 3.90
C PHE A 31 14.81 12.99 3.77
N THR A 32 14.10 12.98 4.91
CA THR A 32 12.63 12.96 4.92
C THR A 32 12.04 14.24 4.31
N ARG A 33 12.64 15.39 4.61
CA ARG A 33 12.24 16.68 4.02
C ARG A 33 12.40 16.68 2.51
N LEU A 34 13.59 16.34 2.02
CA LEU A 34 13.90 16.32 0.59
C LEU A 34 13.07 15.28 -0.17
N MET A 35 12.82 14.13 0.43
CA MET A 35 11.94 13.11 -0.12
C MET A 35 10.53 13.67 -0.32
N ASN A 36 9.94 14.26 0.71
CA ASN A 36 8.58 14.83 0.61
C ASN A 36 8.52 15.99 -0.40
N GLU A 37 9.53 16.87 -0.44
CA GLU A 37 9.62 17.95 -1.44
C GLU A 37 9.74 17.42 -2.87
N THR A 38 10.56 16.37 -3.07
CA THR A 38 10.77 15.78 -4.39
C THR A 38 9.49 15.10 -4.87
N LEU A 39 8.83 14.31 -4.03
CA LEU A 39 7.56 13.66 -4.38
C LEU A 39 6.45 14.68 -4.66
N ALA A 40 6.39 15.77 -3.87
CA ALA A 40 5.42 16.84 -4.07
C ALA A 40 5.66 17.69 -5.33
N SER A 41 6.87 17.63 -5.91
CA SER A 41 7.18 18.34 -7.16
C SER A 41 6.58 17.68 -8.40
N TYR A 42 6.23 16.39 -8.33
CA TYR A 42 5.60 15.70 -9.44
C TYR A 42 4.10 16.04 -9.55
N PRO A 43 3.55 16.09 -10.77
CA PRO A 43 2.12 16.14 -11.00
C PRO A 43 1.37 15.02 -10.26
N TYR A 44 0.15 15.35 -9.81
CA TYR A 44 -0.70 14.45 -9.05
C TYR A 44 -0.96 13.15 -9.82
N GLY A 45 -0.66 12.02 -9.19
CA GLY A 45 -0.85 10.68 -9.76
C GLY A 45 0.18 10.24 -10.80
N GLU A 46 1.12 11.09 -11.22
CA GLU A 46 2.11 10.72 -12.24
C GLU A 46 3.06 9.63 -11.74
N LEU A 47 3.60 9.79 -10.53
CA LEU A 47 4.47 8.78 -9.90
C LEU A 47 3.75 7.46 -9.68
N PHE A 48 2.44 7.51 -9.38
CA PHE A 48 1.61 6.32 -9.22
C PHE A 48 1.46 5.55 -10.53
N VAL A 49 1.19 6.25 -11.63
CA VAL A 49 1.04 5.63 -12.96
C VAL A 49 2.38 5.07 -13.45
N ASN A 50 3.47 5.84 -13.31
CA ASN A 50 4.80 5.42 -13.73
C ASN A 50 5.28 4.17 -12.99
N HIS A 51 4.86 4.00 -11.73
CA HIS A 51 5.22 2.86 -10.89
C HIS A 51 4.02 1.96 -10.56
N ALA A 52 3.00 1.92 -11.43
CA ALA A 52 1.74 1.22 -11.15
C ALA A 52 1.95 -0.25 -10.77
N ALA A 53 2.95 -0.92 -11.35
CA ALA A 53 3.29 -2.30 -11.02
C ALA A 53 3.74 -2.48 -9.54
N LEU A 54 4.47 -1.51 -8.99
CA LEU A 54 4.88 -1.54 -7.58
C LEU A 54 3.68 -1.34 -6.65
N PHE A 55 2.80 -0.40 -6.99
CA PHE A 55 1.58 -0.14 -6.22
C PHE A 55 0.53 -1.25 -6.35
N ALA A 56 0.49 -1.96 -7.48
CA ALA A 56 -0.38 -3.13 -7.67
C ALA A 56 0.05 -4.33 -6.81
N ALA A 57 1.34 -4.43 -6.48
CA ALA A 57 1.87 -5.47 -5.59
C ALA A 57 1.66 -5.16 -4.09
N LEU A 58 1.30 -3.92 -3.75
CA LEU A 58 0.88 -3.53 -2.40
C LEU A 58 -0.56 -3.95 -2.14
N ARG A 59 -0.83 -4.49 -0.95
CA ARG A 59 -2.21 -4.77 -0.54
C ARG A 59 -2.84 -3.50 0.00
N LEU A 60 -3.32 -2.64 -0.91
CA LEU A 60 -3.91 -1.35 -0.55
C LEU A 60 -5.05 -1.48 0.48
N HIS A 61 -5.83 -2.56 0.41
CA HIS A 61 -6.85 -2.92 1.40
C HIS A 61 -6.28 -2.97 2.83
N HIS A 62 -5.06 -3.48 3.04
CA HIS A 62 -4.44 -3.53 4.37
C HIS A 62 -3.93 -2.17 4.85
N ILE A 63 -3.63 -1.25 3.93
CA ILE A 63 -3.20 0.12 4.24
C ILE A 63 -4.42 0.96 4.67
N THR A 64 -5.58 0.74 4.07
CA THR A 64 -6.82 1.49 4.35
C THR A 64 -7.58 1.01 5.58
N THR A 65 -7.03 0.10 6.40
CA THR A 65 -7.72 -0.41 7.59
C THR A 65 -7.66 0.51 8.80
N THR A 66 -6.67 1.42 8.87
CA THR A 66 -6.51 2.33 10.00
C THR A 66 -6.52 3.79 9.56
N LEU A 67 -7.15 4.65 10.37
CA LEU A 67 -7.19 6.09 10.11
C LEU A 67 -5.80 6.72 10.06
N ALA A 68 -4.86 6.22 10.86
CA ALA A 68 -3.47 6.69 10.86
C ALA A 68 -2.80 6.44 9.51
N SER A 69 -2.90 5.23 8.97
CA SER A 69 -2.36 4.88 7.66
C SER A 69 -3.02 5.67 6.52
N ILE A 70 -4.34 5.82 6.57
CA ILE A 70 -5.09 6.63 5.58
C ILE A 70 -4.57 8.07 5.58
N ASN A 71 -4.46 8.69 6.76
CA ASN A 71 -3.97 10.06 6.87
C ASN A 71 -2.55 10.22 6.31
N VAL A 72 -1.66 9.25 6.50
CA VAL A 72 -0.31 9.31 5.94
C VAL A 72 -0.34 9.31 4.41
N VAL A 73 -1.06 8.37 3.81
CA VAL A 73 -1.12 8.21 2.35
C VAL A 73 -1.90 9.34 1.68
N GLU A 74 -2.94 9.89 2.31
CA GLU A 74 -3.66 11.03 1.75
C GLU A 74 -2.82 12.33 1.75
N ASN A 75 -1.94 12.50 2.75
CA ASN A 75 -1.11 13.70 2.87
C ASN A 75 0.07 13.71 1.90
N ASP A 76 0.62 12.55 1.55
CA ASP A 76 1.77 12.47 0.63
C ASP A 76 1.38 12.60 -0.85
N LYS A 77 0.09 12.47 -1.18
CA LYS A 77 -0.47 12.60 -2.54
C LYS A 77 0.16 11.66 -3.57
N LEU A 78 0.85 10.62 -3.12
CA LEU A 78 1.50 9.65 -3.99
C LEU A 78 0.45 8.74 -4.62
N ILE A 79 -0.47 8.20 -3.81
CA ILE A 79 -1.61 7.42 -4.29
C ILE A 79 -2.81 8.37 -4.51
N PRO A 80 -3.44 8.35 -5.70
CA PRO A 80 -4.62 9.16 -5.95
C PRO A 80 -5.76 8.83 -4.98
N LYS A 81 -6.40 9.86 -4.43
CA LYS A 81 -7.56 9.76 -3.54
C LYS A 81 -8.71 8.96 -4.15
N GLU A 82 -8.85 9.00 -5.46
CA GLU A 82 -9.83 8.24 -6.23
C GLU A 82 -9.59 6.73 -6.09
N VAL A 83 -8.32 6.31 -6.12
CA VAL A 83 -7.92 4.91 -5.92
C VAL A 83 -8.17 4.49 -4.48
N LEU A 84 -7.78 5.32 -3.50
CA LEU A 84 -8.03 5.05 -2.08
C LEU A 84 -9.52 4.91 -1.79
N ARG A 85 -10.34 5.82 -2.32
CA ARG A 85 -11.80 5.77 -2.19
C ARG A 85 -12.37 4.50 -2.82
N ALA A 86 -11.91 4.11 -4.01
CA ALA A 86 -12.36 2.88 -4.66
C ALA A 86 -12.05 1.64 -3.80
N VAL A 87 -10.84 1.55 -3.24
CA VAL A 87 -10.44 0.46 -2.33
C VAL A 87 -11.28 0.45 -1.06
N MET A 88 -11.53 1.60 -0.43
CA MET A 88 -12.37 1.68 0.77
C MET A 88 -13.82 1.25 0.49
N VAL A 89 -14.38 1.67 -0.65
CA VAL A 89 -15.73 1.27 -1.07
C VAL A 89 -15.80 -0.24 -1.31
N ASP A 90 -14.80 -0.80 -1.97
CA ASP A 90 -14.68 -2.23 -2.23
C ASP A 90 -14.59 -3.05 -0.93
N GLN A 91 -13.76 -2.60 0.03
CA GLN A 91 -13.69 -3.18 1.37
C GLN A 91 -15.03 -3.15 2.10
N TRP A 92 -15.72 -2.00 2.05
CA TRP A 92 -17.00 -1.84 2.73
C TRP A 92 -18.08 -2.74 2.12
N LYS A 93 -18.12 -2.85 0.79
CA LYS A 93 -19.00 -3.81 0.10
C LYS A 93 -18.70 -5.25 0.50
N THR A 94 -17.42 -5.62 0.52
CA THR A 94 -16.97 -6.96 0.92
C THR A 94 -17.41 -7.28 2.35
N ALA A 95 -17.25 -6.33 3.28
CA ALA A 95 -17.70 -6.49 4.66
C ALA A 95 -19.22 -6.72 4.76
N LEU A 96 -20.02 -5.92 4.04
CA LEU A 96 -21.47 -6.10 4.00
C LEU A 96 -21.89 -7.44 3.39
N THR A 97 -21.25 -7.85 2.29
CA THR A 97 -21.53 -9.15 1.66
C THR A 97 -21.24 -10.30 2.61
N ASN A 98 -20.17 -10.21 3.41
CA ASN A 98 -19.83 -11.20 4.42
C ASN A 98 -20.83 -11.23 5.58
N GLU A 99 -21.37 -10.07 5.99
CA GLU A 99 -22.44 -10.00 7.01
C GLU A 99 -23.75 -10.61 6.49
N GLU A 100 -24.12 -10.36 5.23
CA GLU A 100 -25.34 -10.90 4.61
C GLU A 100 -25.24 -12.39 4.28
N ASN A 101 -24.04 -12.90 3.97
CA ASN A 101 -23.80 -14.29 3.60
C ASN A 101 -22.60 -14.90 4.38
N PRO A 102 -22.78 -15.21 5.67
CA PRO A 102 -21.68 -15.68 6.53
C PRO A 102 -21.02 -16.99 6.05
N THR A 103 -21.74 -17.82 5.31
CA THR A 103 -21.26 -19.11 4.80
C THR A 103 -20.57 -19.02 3.44
N ALA A 104 -20.62 -17.88 2.73
CA ALA A 104 -20.00 -17.72 1.41
C ALA A 104 -18.46 -17.68 1.47
N VAL A 105 -17.87 -17.35 2.62
CA VAL A 105 -16.42 -17.25 2.85
C VAL A 105 -15.74 -18.63 2.92
N ASN A 106 -16.51 -19.72 3.02
CA ASN A 106 -15.96 -21.07 3.21
C ASN A 106 -15.34 -21.68 1.94
N GLU A 107 -15.54 -21.09 0.75
CA GLU A 107 -14.96 -21.59 -0.50
C GLU A 107 -13.80 -20.68 -0.96
N LEU A 108 -12.74 -20.59 -0.16
CA LEU A 108 -11.49 -19.98 -0.61
C LEU A 108 -10.74 -21.02 -1.47
N SER A 109 -10.51 -20.70 -2.74
CA SER A 109 -9.70 -21.53 -3.62
C SER A 109 -8.31 -21.71 -3.02
N MET A 110 -7.77 -22.94 -3.08
CA MET A 110 -6.39 -23.20 -2.64
C MET A 110 -5.38 -22.33 -3.38
N ASP A 111 -5.64 -22.02 -4.66
CA ASP A 111 -4.78 -21.13 -5.45
C ASP A 111 -4.80 -19.69 -4.90
N ASP A 112 -5.98 -19.18 -4.55
CA ASP A 112 -6.12 -17.85 -3.93
C ASP A 112 -5.46 -17.81 -2.55
N PHE A 113 -5.55 -18.92 -1.80
CA PHE A 113 -4.85 -19.06 -0.53
C PHE A 113 -3.32 -19.01 -0.73
N TYR A 114 -2.75 -19.78 -1.66
CA TYR A 114 -1.30 -19.80 -1.89
C TYR A 114 -0.75 -18.48 -2.42
N VAL A 115 -1.49 -17.79 -3.29
CA VAL A 115 -1.12 -16.45 -3.78
C VAL A 115 -1.09 -15.44 -2.63
N ASN A 116 -1.97 -15.59 -1.64
CA ASN A 116 -2.09 -14.66 -0.53
C ASN A 116 -1.29 -15.05 0.74
N SER A 117 -0.94 -16.32 0.90
CA SER A 117 -0.32 -16.87 2.11
C SER A 117 1.18 -16.56 2.24
N LEU A 118 1.85 -16.23 1.13
CA LEU A 118 3.23 -15.74 1.15
C LEU A 118 3.27 -14.21 1.24
N ARG A 119 3.79 -13.66 2.33
CA ARG A 119 4.10 -12.22 2.43
C ARG A 119 5.32 -11.99 3.30
N LEU A 120 6.22 -11.11 2.84
CA LEU A 120 7.44 -10.75 3.57
C LEU A 120 8.27 -11.99 4.00
N GLY A 121 8.31 -13.03 3.16
CA GLY A 121 9.04 -14.28 3.46
C GLY A 121 8.37 -15.18 4.50
N ARG A 122 7.17 -14.84 4.98
CA ARG A 122 6.36 -15.67 5.87
C ARG A 122 5.27 -16.37 5.06
N LEU A 123 5.17 -17.68 5.23
CA LEU A 123 4.06 -18.48 4.72
C LEU A 123 3.05 -18.67 5.87
N ILE A 124 1.77 -18.52 5.58
CA ILE A 124 0.73 -19.03 6.48
C ILE A 124 0.62 -20.54 6.22
N ASP A 125 1.11 -21.36 7.14
CA ASP A 125 1.21 -22.83 6.99
C ASP A 125 -0.14 -23.56 7.10
N SER A 126 -1.22 -22.88 7.54
CA SER A 126 -2.55 -23.49 7.64
C SER A 126 -3.68 -22.47 7.52
N MET A 127 -4.77 -22.86 6.85
CA MET A 127 -6.05 -22.13 6.91
C MET A 127 -6.59 -22.11 8.36
N PRO A 128 -7.16 -20.98 8.83
CA PRO A 128 -7.85 -20.94 10.12
C PRO A 128 -9.15 -21.74 10.13
#